data_AF-A0A956UKQ7-F1
#
_entry.id   AF-A0A956UKQ7-F1
#
_cell.length_a   1.000
_cell.length_b   1.000
_cell.length_c   1.000
_cell.angle_alpha   90.00
_cell.angle_beta   90.00
_cell.angle_gamma   90.00
#
_symmetry.space_group_name_H-M   'P 1'
#
loop_
_entity.id
_entity.type
_entity.pdbx_description
1 polymer ?
#
loop_
_entity_poly.entity_id
_entity_poly.type
_entity_poly.pdbx_seq_one_letter_code
_entity_poly.pdbx_strand_id
1 'polypeptide(L)'
;MRLEDAPPIAMRPVSAGYFEFEADAPAGTRYRYVLPGGEAWPDPASRSQPDGVHGPSAVVDTSFAWTDRQWQGLTLEDTVVYELHVGTFTPGGTFDDVIPELPRLKELGVTAIELLPVAQFPGTRNWGYDGTYPYAVQHSYGGLEG
;
A
#
# COMPACT_ATOMS: atom_id res chain seq x y z
N MET A 1 6.51 -20.74 -4.37
CA MET A 1 6.83 -19.40 -3.84
C MET A 1 8.32 -19.29 -3.65
N ARG A 2 8.89 -18.09 -3.63
CA ARG A 2 10.31 -17.83 -3.34
C ARG A 2 10.39 -16.66 -2.38
N LEU A 3 11.06 -16.86 -1.26
CA LEU A 3 11.62 -15.74 -0.47
C LEU A 3 12.95 -15.39 -1.15
N GLU A 4 13.26 -14.11 -1.36
CA GLU A 4 14.37 -13.73 -2.26
C GLU A 4 15.74 -14.29 -1.84
N ASP A 5 15.95 -14.55 -0.54
CA ASP A 5 17.18 -15.12 0.01
C ASP A 5 17.13 -16.65 0.17
N ALA A 6 16.15 -17.33 -0.43
CA ALA A 6 15.93 -18.76 -0.29
C ALA A 6 15.61 -19.45 -1.64
N PRO A 7 15.88 -20.77 -1.77
CA PRO A 7 15.40 -21.53 -2.91
C PRO A 7 13.86 -21.52 -2.96
N PRO A 8 13.26 -21.72 -4.15
CA PRO A 8 11.81 -21.83 -4.27
C PRO A 8 11.25 -22.95 -3.38
N ILE A 9 10.17 -22.63 -2.67
CA ILE A 9 9.45 -23.53 -1.79
C ILE A 9 8.14 -23.91 -2.47
N ALA A 10 7.89 -25.22 -2.55
CA ALA A 10 6.66 -25.75 -3.11
C ALA A 10 5.49 -25.41 -2.18
N MET A 11 4.45 -24.77 -2.73
CA MET A 11 3.22 -24.51 -2.00
C MET A 11 2.33 -25.74 -2.06
N ARG A 12 1.60 -26.03 -0.97
CA ARG A 12 0.65 -27.13 -0.90
C ARG A 12 -0.61 -26.75 -1.69
N PRO A 13 -1.04 -27.55 -2.68
CA PRO A 13 -2.35 -27.35 -3.29
C PRO A 13 -3.45 -27.65 -2.27
N VAL A 14 -4.47 -26.79 -2.25
CA VAL A 14 -5.65 -26.95 -1.38
C VAL A 14 -6.85 -27.32 -2.27
N SER A 15 -7.91 -26.52 -2.27
CA SER A 15 -9.12 -26.72 -3.06
C SER A 15 -9.36 -25.51 -3.96
N ALA A 16 -10.18 -25.66 -5.01
CA ALA A 16 -10.59 -24.58 -5.90
C ALA A 16 -9.44 -23.75 -6.52
N GLY A 17 -8.26 -24.36 -6.73
CA GLY A 17 -7.10 -23.69 -7.31
C GLY A 17 -6.28 -22.85 -6.32
N TYR A 18 -6.60 -22.89 -5.02
CA TYR A 18 -5.78 -22.26 -3.98
C TYR A 18 -4.54 -23.08 -3.66
N PHE A 19 -3.48 -22.36 -3.28
CA PHE A 19 -2.22 -22.90 -2.81
C PHE A 19 -1.83 -22.17 -1.53
N GLU A 20 -1.22 -22.89 -0.60
CA GLU A 20 -0.81 -22.33 0.68
C GLU A 20 0.62 -22.75 1.04
N PHE A 21 1.24 -21.94 1.87
CA PHE A 21 2.56 -22.19 2.44
C PHE A 21 2.68 -21.40 3.74
N GLU A 22 3.33 -21.99 4.74
CA GLU A 22 3.59 -21.36 6.02
C GLU A 22 5.10 -21.27 6.22
N ALA A 23 5.57 -20.10 6.62
CA ALA A 23 6.96 -19.83 6.96
C ALA A 23 7.06 -18.82 8.09
N ASP A 24 8.15 -18.91 8.84
CA ASP A 24 8.62 -17.81 9.66
C ASP A 24 9.23 -16.73 8.75
N ALA A 25 8.47 -15.66 8.51
CA ALA A 25 8.81 -14.57 7.61
C ALA A 25 8.50 -13.24 8.31
N PRO A 26 9.50 -12.57 8.91
CA PRO A 26 9.28 -11.28 9.56
C PRO A 26 8.85 -10.20 8.56
N ALA A 27 8.32 -9.08 9.07
CA ALA A 27 8.05 -7.91 8.26
C ALA A 27 9.31 -7.45 7.50
N GLY A 28 9.11 -7.03 6.26
CA GLY A 28 10.19 -6.69 5.32
C GLY A 28 10.67 -7.86 4.46
N THR A 29 10.41 -9.12 4.83
CA THR A 29 10.78 -10.28 4.01
C THR A 29 10.22 -10.16 2.60
N ARG A 30 11.11 -10.20 1.61
CA ARG A 30 10.79 -10.09 0.18
C ARG A 30 10.40 -11.44 -0.40
N TYR A 31 9.35 -11.47 -1.22
CA TYR A 31 8.87 -12.70 -1.83
C TYR A 31 8.23 -12.52 -3.21
N ARG A 32 8.14 -13.64 -3.94
CA ARG A 32 7.43 -13.80 -5.21
C ARG A 32 6.76 -15.17 -5.28
N TYR A 33 5.68 -15.30 -6.05
CA TYR A 33 5.17 -16.60 -6.48
C TYR A 33 5.97 -17.12 -7.66
N VAL A 34 6.30 -18.41 -7.64
CA VAL A 34 7.02 -19.07 -8.73
C VAL A 34 6.03 -20.02 -9.41
N LEU A 35 5.77 -19.79 -10.69
CA LEU A 35 4.86 -20.61 -11.50
C LEU A 35 5.59 -21.85 -12.04
N PRO A 36 4.87 -22.89 -12.52
CA PRO A 36 5.49 -24.11 -13.04
C PRO A 36 6.54 -23.90 -14.15
N GLY A 37 6.44 -22.80 -14.92
CA GLY A 37 7.43 -22.42 -15.94
C GLY A 37 8.72 -21.81 -15.39
N GLY A 38 8.85 -21.65 -14.06
CA GLY A 38 10.00 -21.05 -13.40
C GLY A 38 9.95 -19.51 -13.29
N GLU A 39 8.97 -18.88 -13.92
CA GLU A 39 8.74 -17.44 -13.81
C GLU A 39 8.35 -17.04 -12.38
N ALA A 40 8.93 -15.94 -11.91
CA ALA A 40 8.65 -15.39 -10.58
C ALA A 40 7.86 -14.09 -10.70
N TRP A 41 6.66 -14.05 -10.11
CA TRP A 41 5.75 -12.93 -10.16
C TRP A 41 5.47 -12.38 -8.75
N PRO A 42 5.31 -11.05 -8.58
CA PRO A 42 4.81 -10.48 -7.35
C PRO A 42 3.40 -11.01 -6.99
N ASP A 43 3.02 -10.86 -5.73
CA ASP A 43 1.69 -11.21 -5.26
C ASP A 43 0.66 -10.18 -5.78
N PRO A 44 -0.35 -10.60 -6.57
CA PRO A 44 -1.42 -9.70 -7.00
C PRO A 44 -2.24 -9.11 -5.83
N ALA A 45 -2.22 -9.75 -4.67
CA ALA A 45 -2.82 -9.27 -3.42
C ALA A 45 -1.79 -8.69 -2.44
N SER A 46 -0.61 -8.30 -2.94
CA SER A 46 0.48 -7.74 -2.12
C SER A 46 0.01 -6.55 -1.28
N ARG A 47 0.47 -6.51 -0.03
CA ARG A 47 0.30 -5.36 0.87
C ARG A 47 1.40 -4.31 0.74
N SER A 48 2.51 -4.63 0.08
CA SER A 48 3.63 -3.70 -0.12
C SER A 48 4.48 -4.10 -1.32
N GLN A 49 4.69 -3.13 -2.22
CA GLN A 49 5.52 -3.23 -3.42
C GLN A 49 6.68 -2.22 -3.33
N PRO A 50 7.67 -2.48 -2.46
CA PRO A 50 8.74 -1.54 -2.12
C PRO A 50 9.62 -1.14 -3.31
N ASP A 51 9.78 -2.06 -4.26
CA ASP A 51 10.63 -1.89 -5.44
C ASP A 51 9.78 -1.76 -6.73
N GLY A 52 8.54 -1.28 -6.58
CA GLY A 52 7.58 -1.06 -7.66
C GLY A 52 6.83 -2.32 -8.13
N VAL A 53 6.01 -2.13 -9.18
CA VAL A 53 5.04 -3.14 -9.66
C VAL A 53 5.64 -4.45 -10.19
N HIS A 54 6.93 -4.49 -10.50
CA HIS A 54 7.64 -5.70 -10.94
C HIS A 54 8.63 -6.22 -9.88
N GLY A 55 8.82 -5.44 -8.81
CA GLY A 55 9.63 -5.80 -7.65
C GLY A 55 9.01 -6.94 -6.84
N PRO A 56 9.77 -7.55 -5.92
CA PRO A 56 9.19 -8.52 -5.00
C PRO A 56 8.18 -7.84 -4.09
N SER A 57 7.17 -8.60 -3.69
CA SER A 57 6.25 -8.21 -2.63
C SER A 57 6.95 -8.29 -1.27
N ALA A 58 6.47 -7.55 -0.28
CA ALA A 58 7.03 -7.59 1.06
C ALA A 58 5.97 -7.99 2.09
N VAL A 59 6.39 -8.82 3.05
CA VAL A 59 5.60 -9.06 4.27
C VAL A 59 5.52 -7.76 5.06
N VAL A 60 4.32 -7.43 5.55
CA VAL A 60 4.09 -6.21 6.33
C VAL A 60 3.71 -6.57 7.77
N ASP A 61 4.20 -5.79 8.71
CA ASP A 61 3.58 -5.71 10.04
C ASP A 61 2.40 -4.75 9.94
N THR A 62 1.22 -5.19 10.37
CA THR A 62 0.02 -4.36 10.40
C THR A 62 -0.19 -3.71 11.77
N SER A 63 0.73 -3.90 12.71
CA SER A 63 0.69 -3.23 13.99
C SER A 63 0.98 -1.73 13.83
N PHE A 64 0.03 -0.91 14.28
CA PHE A 64 0.19 0.54 14.33
C PHE A 64 -0.47 1.07 15.60
N ALA A 65 0.20 2.00 16.29
CA ALA A 65 -0.23 2.54 17.56
C ALA A 65 -1.28 3.65 17.37
N TRP A 66 -2.45 3.29 16.85
CA TRP A 66 -3.58 4.21 16.64
C TRP A 66 -3.95 5.00 17.91
N THR A 67 -4.03 6.33 17.78
CA THR A 67 -4.33 7.28 18.87
C THR A 67 -5.74 7.88 18.80
N ASP A 68 -6.50 7.52 17.76
CA ASP A 68 -7.78 8.11 17.35
C ASP A 68 -8.99 7.25 17.73
N ARG A 69 -8.87 6.35 18.71
CA ARG A 69 -9.92 5.40 19.11
C ARG A 69 -11.27 6.02 19.51
N GLN A 70 -11.28 7.33 19.79
CA GLN A 70 -12.49 8.07 20.14
C GLN A 70 -13.14 8.77 18.94
N TRP A 71 -12.46 8.81 17.78
CA TRP A 71 -13.00 9.36 16.55
C TRP A 71 -14.18 8.52 16.06
N GLN A 72 -15.30 9.17 15.75
CA GLN A 72 -16.56 8.52 15.33
C GLN A 72 -16.89 8.76 13.84
N GLY A 73 -15.99 9.41 13.10
CA GLY A 73 -16.27 9.84 11.73
C GLY A 73 -17.12 11.11 11.65
N LEU A 74 -17.57 11.42 10.44
CA LEU A 74 -18.42 12.57 10.11
C LEU A 74 -19.73 12.09 9.49
N THR A 75 -20.78 12.89 9.66
CA THR A 75 -21.99 12.75 8.85
C THR A 75 -21.77 13.35 7.46
N LEU A 76 -22.61 12.98 6.49
CA LEU A 76 -22.49 13.54 5.15
C LEU A 76 -22.82 15.04 5.15
N GLU A 77 -23.77 15.47 5.98
CA GLU A 77 -24.17 16.86 6.14
C GLU A 77 -23.06 17.75 6.72
N ASP A 78 -22.17 17.17 7.53
CA ASP A 78 -21.00 17.83 8.11
C ASP A 78 -19.75 17.79 7.20
N THR A 79 -19.87 17.22 6.00
CA THR A 79 -18.73 16.97 5.10
C THR A 79 -18.50 18.12 4.11
N VAL A 80 -17.31 18.71 4.20
CA VAL A 80 -16.73 19.64 3.21
C VAL A 80 -15.45 18.99 2.70
N VAL A 81 -15.53 18.44 1.48
CA VAL A 81 -14.47 17.63 0.88
C VAL A 81 -13.38 18.53 0.27
N TYR A 82 -12.13 18.16 0.50
CA TYR A 82 -10.97 18.61 -0.25
C TYR A 82 -10.31 17.42 -0.94
N GLU A 83 -10.41 17.36 -2.27
CA GLU A 83 -9.75 16.33 -3.08
C GLU A 83 -8.24 16.61 -3.17
N LEU A 84 -7.41 15.62 -2.85
CA LEU A 84 -5.97 15.77 -2.68
C LEU A 84 -5.20 14.66 -3.43
N HIS A 85 -4.27 15.09 -4.28
CA HIS A 85 -3.28 14.21 -4.89
C HIS A 85 -1.95 14.28 -4.13
N VAL A 86 -1.59 13.19 -3.44
CA VAL A 86 -0.44 13.12 -2.52
C VAL A 86 0.85 13.56 -3.21
N GLY A 87 1.14 13.00 -4.40
CA GLY A 87 2.38 13.26 -5.13
C GLY A 87 2.56 14.67 -5.70
N THR A 88 1.59 15.58 -5.53
CA THR A 88 1.69 16.98 -6.02
C THR A 88 1.25 18.02 -5.00
N PHE A 89 0.61 17.61 -3.90
CA PHE A 89 0.10 18.55 -2.90
C PHE A 89 1.23 19.31 -2.21
N THR A 90 2.37 18.65 -1.99
CA THR A 90 3.61 19.24 -1.49
C THR A 90 4.76 18.97 -2.46
N PRO A 91 5.89 19.70 -2.35
CA PRO A 91 7.08 19.43 -3.16
C PRO A 91 7.69 18.04 -2.96
N GLY A 92 7.59 17.48 -1.75
CA GLY A 92 8.14 16.15 -1.44
C GLY A 92 7.20 15.01 -1.86
N GLY A 93 5.88 15.23 -1.79
CA GLY A 93 4.89 14.34 -2.40
C GLY A 93 4.63 13.02 -1.66
N THR A 94 4.81 13.00 -0.33
CA THR A 94 4.51 11.85 0.53
C THR A 94 3.34 12.11 1.49
N PHE A 95 2.85 11.08 2.18
CA PHE A 95 1.88 11.27 3.26
C PHE A 95 2.49 12.05 4.42
N ASP A 96 3.74 11.77 4.78
CA ASP A 96 4.47 12.53 5.80
C ASP A 96 4.55 14.03 5.48
N ASP A 97 4.69 14.41 4.21
CA ASP A 97 4.67 15.81 3.81
C ASP A 97 3.28 16.45 3.87
N VAL A 98 2.20 15.66 3.80
CA VAL A 98 0.81 16.15 3.93
C VAL A 98 0.49 16.49 5.38
N ILE A 99 1.05 15.76 6.36
CA ILE A 99 0.72 15.91 7.79
C ILE A 99 0.87 17.37 8.30
N PRO A 100 1.99 18.09 8.02
CA PRO A 100 2.15 19.47 8.45
C PRO A 100 1.13 20.46 7.89
N GLU A 101 0.45 20.12 6.79
CA GLU A 101 -0.54 20.99 6.13
C GLU A 101 -1.98 20.77 6.65
N LEU A 102 -2.22 19.71 7.43
CA LEU A 102 -3.54 19.41 8.00
C LEU A 102 -4.11 20.57 8.85
N PRO A 103 -3.34 21.28 9.69
CA PRO A 103 -3.84 22.45 10.40
C PRO A 103 -4.35 23.56 9.48
N ARG A 104 -3.66 23.78 8.34
CA ARG A 104 -4.07 24.78 7.34
C ARG A 104 -5.39 24.39 6.66
N LEU A 105 -5.55 23.12 6.29
CA LEU A 105 -6.80 22.62 5.71
C LEU A 105 -7.97 22.74 6.70
N LYS A 106 -7.71 22.48 7.98
CA LYS A 106 -8.68 22.68 9.04
C LYS A 106 -9.06 24.15 9.22
N GLU A 107 -8.10 25.07 9.21
CA GLU A 107 -8.37 26.52 9.28
C GLU A 107 -9.18 27.03 8.08
N LEU A 108 -8.93 26.46 6.89
CA LEU A 108 -9.72 26.74 5.68
C LEU A 108 -11.19 26.31 5.83
N GLY A 109 -11.51 25.39 6.75
CA GLY A 109 -12.86 24.86 6.98
C GLY A 109 -13.14 23.54 6.27
N VAL A 110 -12.11 22.88 5.72
CA VAL A 110 -12.24 21.50 5.21
C VAL A 110 -12.51 20.56 6.39
N THR A 111 -13.43 19.62 6.20
CA THR A 111 -13.74 18.59 7.23
C THR A 111 -13.34 17.19 6.80
N ALA A 112 -13.29 16.90 5.49
CA ALA A 112 -12.84 15.61 4.96
C ALA A 112 -11.82 15.79 3.83
N ILE A 113 -10.78 14.94 3.82
CA ILE A 113 -9.84 14.84 2.71
C ILE A 113 -10.22 13.63 1.88
N GLU A 114 -10.43 13.83 0.58
CA GLU A 114 -10.58 12.75 -0.40
C GLU A 114 -9.25 12.55 -1.11
N LEU A 115 -8.58 11.43 -0.86
CA LEU A 115 -7.34 11.11 -1.54
C LEU A 115 -7.63 10.58 -2.95
N LEU A 116 -6.93 11.09 -3.96
CA LEU A 116 -6.81 10.38 -5.24
C LEU A 116 -6.22 8.97 -4.99
N PRO A 117 -6.44 8.00 -5.91
CA PRO A 117 -6.08 6.61 -5.66
C PRO A 117 -4.61 6.43 -5.26
N VAL A 118 -4.40 5.70 -4.15
CA VAL A 118 -3.09 5.45 -3.55
C VAL A 118 -2.55 4.05 -3.81
N ALA A 119 -3.30 3.22 -4.56
CA ALA A 119 -2.89 1.88 -4.92
C ALA A 119 -1.59 1.91 -5.76
N GLN A 120 -0.72 0.91 -5.58
CA GLN A 120 0.56 0.85 -6.28
C GLN A 120 0.37 0.83 -7.80
N PHE A 121 1.05 1.75 -8.49
CA PHE A 121 1.07 1.89 -9.94
C PHE A 121 2.50 1.84 -10.50
N PRO A 122 2.68 1.68 -11.83
CA PRO A 122 4.01 1.70 -12.45
C PRO A 122 4.69 3.07 -12.37
N GLY A 123 5.96 3.09 -11.97
CA GLY A 123 6.74 4.33 -11.84
C GLY A 123 6.48 5.07 -10.52
N THR A 124 6.86 6.34 -10.48
CA THR A 124 6.88 7.16 -9.26
C THR A 124 5.93 8.36 -9.29
N ARG A 125 5.29 8.64 -10.43
CA ARG A 125 4.28 9.70 -10.59
C ARG A 125 3.17 9.23 -11.51
N ASN A 126 1.94 9.29 -11.01
CA ASN A 126 0.70 8.94 -11.69
C ASN A 126 -0.46 9.59 -10.90
N TRP A 127 -1.63 9.78 -11.50
CA TRP A 127 -2.85 10.17 -10.76
C TRP A 127 -3.44 9.03 -9.92
N GLY A 128 -3.00 7.79 -10.14
CA GLY A 128 -3.36 6.62 -9.34
C GLY A 128 -4.35 5.67 -10.02
N TYR A 129 -5.00 6.08 -11.10
CA TYR A 129 -5.99 5.27 -11.81
C TYR A 129 -5.41 4.09 -12.59
N ASP A 130 -4.08 4.05 -12.77
CA ASP A 130 -3.34 2.90 -13.31
C ASP A 130 -2.88 1.91 -12.22
N GLY A 131 -3.53 1.94 -11.05
CA GLY A 131 -3.22 1.06 -9.92
C GLY A 131 -3.35 -0.43 -10.28
N THR A 132 -2.34 -1.22 -9.91
CA THR A 132 -2.25 -2.66 -10.22
C THR A 132 -2.25 -3.55 -8.98
N TYR A 133 -1.92 -3.00 -7.81
CA TYR A 133 -2.00 -3.70 -6.52
C TYR A 133 -2.93 -2.93 -5.58
N PRO A 134 -4.22 -3.28 -5.51
CA PRO A 134 -5.22 -2.52 -4.76
C PRO A 134 -5.01 -2.55 -3.23
N TYR A 135 -4.16 -3.47 -2.74
CA TYR A 135 -3.86 -3.64 -1.32
C TYR A 135 -2.49 -3.07 -0.91
N ALA A 136 -1.69 -2.58 -1.87
CA ALA A 136 -0.39 -1.97 -1.59
C ALA A 136 -0.47 -0.46 -1.83
N VAL A 137 -0.11 0.31 -0.81
CA VAL A 137 0.04 1.77 -0.94
C VAL A 137 1.28 2.07 -1.78
N GLN A 138 1.16 3.04 -2.70
CA GLN A 138 2.23 3.46 -3.60
C GLN A 138 3.51 3.80 -2.82
N HIS A 139 4.59 3.06 -3.11
CA HIS A 139 5.87 3.21 -2.40
C HIS A 139 6.44 4.63 -2.50
N SER A 140 6.28 5.32 -3.63
CA SER A 140 6.79 6.68 -3.82
C SER A 140 6.05 7.75 -3.01
N TYR A 141 4.90 7.42 -2.42
CA TYR A 141 4.17 8.31 -1.50
C TYR A 141 4.54 8.06 -0.02
N GLY A 142 5.49 7.15 0.26
CA GLY A 142 5.84 6.70 1.61
C GLY A 142 5.43 5.25 1.89
N GLY A 143 4.60 4.64 1.03
CA GLY A 143 4.16 3.27 1.18
C GLY A 143 3.32 3.06 2.45
N LEU A 144 3.51 1.94 3.14
CA LEU A 144 2.76 1.60 4.35
C LEU A 144 3.10 2.51 5.54
N GLU A 145 4.33 3.03 5.61
CA GLU A 145 4.85 3.74 6.78
C GLU A 145 4.44 5.23 6.80
N GLY A 146 4.20 5.82 5.63
CA GLY A 146 3.89 7.26 5.48
C GLY A 146 5.05 8.05 4.90
#